data_AF-A0A956CJQ7-F1
#
_entry.id   AF-A0A956CJQ7-F1
#
_cell.length_a   1.000
_cell.length_b   1.000
_cell.length_c   1.000
_cell.angle_alpha   90.00
_cell.angle_beta   90.00
_cell.angle_gamma   90.00
#
_symmetry.space_group_name_H-M   'P 1'
#
loop_
_entity.id
_entity.type
_entity.pdbx_description
1 polymer ?
#
loop_
_entity_poly.entity_id
_entity_poly.type
_entity_poly.pdbx_seq_one_letter_code
_entity_poly.pdbx_strand_id
1 'polypeptide(L)'
;MIDRWNAYWHGASSGARGTLLERLVLLLLAFDCWLELVSHGARYGEGAFNVAHFAWLDAVQPVPTPAIYVGTVTLAGLLAFAQAVGRPTRAGMIALALSYTYGWAMSLLDAYQHHYLLSWVLLLFVFYPAAWARHLSAVCIACVYFFTGITKTDPAWRSGAALEHIAHDRMRPFL
;
A
#
# COMPACT_ATOMS: atom_id res chain seq x y z
N MET A 1 -22.22 28.03 14.95
CA MET A 1 -22.18 27.11 13.78
C MET A 1 -21.11 26.01 13.95
N ILE A 2 -20.80 25.62 15.19
CA ILE A 2 -19.71 24.66 15.55
C ILE A 2 -20.26 23.26 15.91
N ASP A 3 -21.59 23.11 16.05
CA ASP A 3 -22.18 21.90 16.65
C ASP A 3 -22.22 20.68 15.72
N ARG A 4 -22.48 20.87 14.42
CA ARG A 4 -22.52 19.74 13.47
C ARG A 4 -21.14 19.19 13.15
N TRP A 5 -20.12 20.05 13.11
CA TRP A 5 -18.73 19.64 12.88
C TRP A 5 -18.20 18.83 14.06
N ASN A 6 -18.40 19.30 15.29
CA ASN A 6 -17.99 18.58 16.49
C ASN A 6 -18.81 17.31 16.72
N ALA A 7 -20.13 17.34 16.49
CA ALA A 7 -20.95 16.14 16.57
C ALA A 7 -20.58 15.11 15.50
N TYR A 8 -20.21 15.57 14.30
CA TYR A 8 -19.61 14.72 13.29
C TYR A 8 -18.31 14.17 13.84
N TRP A 9 -17.20 14.88 14.01
CA TRP A 9 -15.91 14.26 14.34
C TRP A 9 -15.82 13.57 15.71
N HIS A 10 -16.49 14.09 16.72
CA HIS A 10 -16.31 13.68 18.12
C HIS A 10 -17.55 13.03 18.75
N GLY A 11 -18.64 12.86 18.00
CA GLY A 11 -19.84 12.17 18.47
C GLY A 11 -19.62 10.69 18.79
N ALA A 12 -20.62 10.06 19.40
CA ALA A 12 -20.60 8.66 19.87
C ALA A 12 -20.17 7.61 18.83
N SER A 13 -20.19 7.95 17.54
CA SER A 13 -19.83 7.09 16.40
C SER A 13 -18.38 7.23 15.91
N SER A 14 -17.52 8.01 16.56
CA SER A 14 -16.11 8.21 16.15
C SER A 14 -15.32 6.90 16.06
N GLY A 15 -15.54 5.99 17.01
CA GLY A 15 -14.95 4.65 16.99
C GLY A 15 -15.45 3.78 15.83
N ALA A 16 -16.74 3.85 15.52
CA ALA A 16 -17.35 3.08 14.43
C ALA A 16 -16.83 3.52 13.05
N ARG A 17 -16.62 4.81 12.85
CA ARG A 17 -16.06 5.34 11.59
C ARG A 17 -14.62 4.96 11.37
N GLY A 18 -13.79 5.05 12.41
CA GLY A 18 -12.43 4.55 12.34
C GLY A 18 -12.41 3.06 11.97
N THR A 19 -13.34 2.27 12.54
CA THR A 19 -13.41 0.83 12.25
C THR A 19 -13.84 0.65 10.81
N LEU A 20 -14.93 1.27 10.38
CA LEU A 20 -15.40 1.18 9.00
C LEU A 20 -14.29 1.56 7.99
N LEU A 21 -13.55 2.63 8.26
CA LEU A 21 -12.43 3.04 7.42
C LEU A 21 -11.35 1.96 7.34
N GLU A 22 -10.89 1.43 8.47
CA GLU A 22 -9.91 0.35 8.52
C GLU A 22 -10.38 -0.85 7.67
N ARG A 23 -11.66 -1.23 7.80
CA ARG A 23 -12.26 -2.34 7.03
C ARG A 23 -12.28 -2.06 5.54
N LEU A 24 -12.67 -0.84 5.14
CA LEU A 24 -12.71 -0.43 3.75
C LEU A 24 -11.31 -0.38 3.14
N VAL A 25 -10.32 0.13 3.86
CA VAL A 25 -8.92 0.13 3.42
C VAL A 25 -8.41 -1.29 3.24
N LEU A 26 -8.66 -2.19 4.19
CA LEU A 26 -8.24 -3.59 4.08
C LEU A 26 -8.96 -4.34 2.95
N LEU A 27 -10.26 -4.09 2.74
CA LEU A 27 -10.99 -4.66 1.60
C LEU A 27 -10.43 -4.15 0.27
N LEU A 28 -10.23 -2.84 0.15
CA LEU A 28 -9.68 -2.25 -1.07
C LEU A 28 -8.28 -2.81 -1.34
N LEU A 29 -7.43 -2.91 -0.31
CA LEU A 29 -6.11 -3.52 -0.40
C LEU A 29 -6.17 -4.98 -0.85
N ALA A 30 -7.13 -5.77 -0.35
CA ALA A 30 -7.30 -7.16 -0.77
C ALA A 30 -7.60 -7.24 -2.27
N PHE A 31 -8.52 -6.41 -2.76
CA PHE A 31 -8.85 -6.34 -4.19
C PHE A 31 -7.70 -5.80 -5.04
N ASP A 32 -6.99 -4.78 -4.57
CA ASP A 32 -5.81 -4.22 -5.23
C ASP A 32 -4.73 -5.31 -5.41
N CYS A 33 -4.44 -6.07 -4.35
CA CYS A 33 -3.52 -7.20 -4.42
C CYS A 33 -3.95 -8.23 -5.48
N TRP A 34 -5.22 -8.64 -5.50
CA TRP A 34 -5.68 -9.73 -6.36
C TRP A 34 -5.96 -9.33 -7.81
N LEU A 35 -6.54 -8.16 -8.02
CA LEU A 35 -6.95 -7.71 -9.35
C LEU A 35 -5.80 -7.01 -10.06
N GLU A 36 -5.00 -6.24 -9.33
CA GLU A 36 -3.93 -5.44 -9.91
C GLU A 36 -2.55 -6.04 -9.70
N LEU A 37 -2.06 -6.19 -8.47
CA LEU A 37 -0.67 -6.62 -8.28
C LEU A 37 -0.41 -8.05 -8.76
N VAL A 38 -1.34 -8.98 -8.55
CA VAL A 38 -1.21 -10.37 -9.06
C VAL A 38 -1.20 -10.39 -10.59
N SER A 39 -2.00 -9.56 -11.27
CA SER A 39 -2.01 -9.52 -12.74
C SER A 39 -0.71 -8.93 -13.30
N HIS A 40 -0.09 -8.00 -12.56
CA HIS A 40 1.23 -7.46 -12.86
C HIS A 40 2.38 -8.42 -12.53
N GLY A 41 2.17 -9.41 -11.66
CA GLY A 41 3.20 -10.34 -11.22
C GLY A 41 3.85 -11.18 -12.32
N ALA A 42 3.21 -11.33 -13.49
CA ALA A 42 3.83 -11.95 -14.66
C ALA A 42 4.99 -11.11 -15.25
N ARG A 43 4.98 -9.79 -15.02
CA ARG A 43 6.03 -8.85 -15.42
C ARG A 43 7.10 -8.65 -14.35
N TYR A 44 6.96 -9.31 -13.20
CA TYR A 44 7.95 -9.22 -12.13
C TYR A 44 9.31 -9.73 -12.65
N GLY A 45 10.30 -8.84 -12.70
CA GLY A 45 11.65 -9.14 -13.21
C GLY A 45 11.86 -8.95 -14.70
N GLU A 46 10.82 -8.56 -15.43
CA GLU A 46 10.97 -8.07 -16.79
C GLU A 46 11.89 -6.84 -16.78
N GLY A 47 12.78 -6.71 -17.78
CA GLY A 47 13.66 -5.55 -17.91
C GLY A 47 14.69 -5.33 -16.78
N ALA A 48 14.98 -6.36 -15.96
CA ALA A 48 15.84 -6.26 -14.77
C ALA A 48 15.29 -5.35 -13.65
N PHE A 49 13.97 -5.19 -13.56
CA PHE A 49 13.30 -4.40 -12.51
C PHE A 49 13.17 -5.11 -11.13
N ASN A 50 13.74 -6.32 -10.96
CA ASN A 50 13.86 -7.03 -9.66
C ASN A 50 14.93 -6.42 -8.75
N VAL A 51 14.94 -5.10 -8.67
CA VAL A 51 15.83 -4.34 -7.81
C VAL A 51 15.03 -3.94 -6.59
N ALA A 52 15.61 -4.15 -5.41
CA ALA A 52 14.95 -3.70 -4.20
C ALA A 52 14.93 -2.17 -4.13
N HIS A 53 13.87 -1.64 -3.55
CA HIS A 53 13.70 -0.22 -3.31
C HIS A 53 14.78 0.37 -2.38
N PHE A 54 15.32 -0.46 -1.49
CA PHE A 54 16.32 -0.07 -0.50
C PHE A 54 17.55 -0.96 -0.67
N ALA A 55 18.75 -0.38 -0.72
CA ALA A 55 19.98 -1.12 -0.99
C ALA A 55 20.25 -2.25 0.03
N TRP A 56 19.81 -2.09 1.29
CA TRP A 56 19.99 -3.13 2.30
C TRP A 56 19.12 -4.38 2.06
N LEU A 57 18.02 -4.26 1.30
CA LEU A 57 17.20 -5.41 0.91
C LEU A 57 17.87 -6.24 -0.19
N ASP A 58 18.82 -5.70 -0.94
CA ASP A 58 19.61 -6.47 -1.90
C ASP A 58 20.46 -7.57 -1.22
N ALA A 59 20.69 -7.43 0.10
CA ALA A 59 21.32 -8.48 0.91
C ALA A 59 20.39 -9.70 1.14
N VAL A 60 19.07 -9.56 0.93
CA VAL A 60 18.11 -10.66 1.05
C VAL A 60 18.15 -11.48 -0.24
N GLN A 61 18.88 -12.59 -0.19
CA GLN A 61 19.06 -13.51 -1.31
C GLN A 61 18.44 -14.89 -1.00
N PRO A 62 17.90 -15.59 -2.01
CA PRO A 62 17.76 -15.14 -3.41
C PRO A 62 16.67 -14.06 -3.55
N VAL A 63 16.81 -13.17 -4.53
CA VAL A 63 15.72 -12.26 -4.91
C VAL A 63 14.45 -13.07 -5.24
N PRO A 64 13.25 -12.56 -4.91
CA PRO A 64 12.00 -13.27 -5.19
C PRO A 64 11.90 -13.67 -6.66
N THR A 65 11.46 -14.90 -6.90
CA THR A 65 11.00 -15.29 -8.23
C THR A 65 9.61 -14.71 -8.47
N PRO A 66 9.13 -14.63 -9.72
CA PRO A 66 7.75 -14.21 -10.00
C PRO A 66 6.71 -15.03 -9.22
N ALA A 67 6.95 -16.34 -9.06
CA ALA A 67 6.08 -17.21 -8.26
C ALA A 67 6.05 -16.82 -6.76
N ILE A 68 7.20 -16.47 -6.18
CA ILE A 68 7.29 -16.01 -4.79
C ILE A 68 6.60 -14.66 -4.61
N TYR A 69 6.80 -13.73 -5.57
CA TYR A 69 6.12 -12.44 -5.56
C TYR A 69 4.59 -12.61 -5.62
N VAL A 70 4.08 -13.33 -6.61
CA VAL A 70 2.64 -13.60 -6.77
C VAL A 70 2.08 -14.30 -5.53
N GLY A 71 2.80 -15.27 -4.98
CA GLY A 71 2.42 -15.95 -3.74
C GLY A 71 2.34 -14.99 -2.55
N THR A 72 3.31 -14.09 -2.42
CA THR A 72 3.39 -13.09 -1.34
C THR A 72 2.25 -12.07 -1.44
N VAL A 73 1.99 -11.53 -2.62
CA VAL A 73 0.89 -10.59 -2.88
C VAL A 73 -0.47 -11.27 -2.67
N THR A 74 -0.63 -12.52 -3.14
CA THR A 74 -1.85 -13.30 -2.92
C THR A 74 -2.10 -13.53 -1.43
N LEU A 75 -1.05 -13.89 -0.67
CA LEU A 75 -1.11 -14.03 0.78
C LEU A 75 -1.46 -12.70 1.46
N ALA A 76 -0.85 -11.59 1.06
CA ALA A 76 -1.18 -10.28 1.57
C ALA A 76 -2.66 -9.94 1.34
N GLY A 77 -3.19 -10.20 0.14
CA GLY A 77 -4.62 -10.02 -0.15
C GLY A 77 -5.53 -10.89 0.72
N LEU A 78 -5.18 -12.17 0.92
CA LEU A 78 -5.91 -13.09 1.81
C LEU A 78 -5.90 -12.62 3.27
N LEU A 79 -4.75 -12.19 3.77
CA LEU A 79 -4.61 -11.64 5.12
C LEU A 79 -5.44 -10.35 5.25
N ALA A 80 -5.36 -9.43 4.29
CA ALA A 80 -6.15 -8.20 4.28
C ALA A 80 -7.65 -8.50 4.31
N PHE A 81 -8.12 -9.41 3.45
CA PHE A 81 -9.53 -9.82 3.43
C PHE A 81 -9.96 -10.44 4.76
N ALA A 82 -9.19 -11.38 5.30
CA ALA A 82 -9.50 -12.05 6.58
C ALA A 82 -9.55 -11.06 7.75
N GLN A 83 -8.60 -10.10 7.81
CA GLN A 83 -8.63 -9.02 8.79
C GLN A 83 -9.82 -8.10 8.57
N ALA A 84 -10.21 -7.83 7.32
CA ALA A 84 -11.33 -6.96 7.00
C ALA A 84 -12.69 -7.56 7.37
N VAL A 85 -12.97 -8.81 7.03
CA VAL A 85 -14.29 -9.42 7.31
C VAL A 85 -14.39 -10.06 8.70
N GLY A 86 -13.24 -10.44 9.28
CA GLY A 86 -13.15 -11.10 10.57
C GLY A 86 -12.94 -10.16 11.75
N ARG A 87 -12.34 -10.66 12.83
CA ARG A 87 -11.86 -9.82 13.93
C ARG A 87 -10.35 -9.58 13.74
N PRO A 88 -9.89 -8.34 13.54
CA PRO A 88 -8.50 -8.05 13.35
C PRO A 88 -7.70 -8.50 14.56
N THR A 89 -6.59 -9.14 14.29
CA THR A 89 -5.62 -9.56 15.30
C THR A 89 -4.32 -8.86 15.01
N ARG A 90 -3.60 -8.49 16.06
CA ARG A 90 -2.30 -7.83 15.88
C ARG A 90 -1.33 -8.69 15.07
N ALA A 91 -1.32 -10.01 15.31
CA ALA A 91 -0.50 -10.94 14.56
C ALA A 91 -0.86 -10.97 13.07
N GLY A 92 -2.17 -10.98 12.73
CA GLY A 92 -2.62 -10.91 11.35
C GLY A 92 -2.25 -9.60 10.67
N MET A 93 -2.37 -8.47 11.38
CA MET A 93 -1.93 -7.16 10.89
C MET A 93 -0.41 -7.08 10.70
N ILE A 94 0.39 -7.68 11.57
CA ILE A 94 1.85 -7.76 11.42
C ILE A 94 2.20 -8.57 10.17
N ALA A 95 1.61 -9.76 10.03
CA ALA A 95 1.82 -10.61 8.87
C ALA A 95 1.43 -9.89 7.57
N LEU A 96 0.30 -9.18 7.58
CA LEU A 96 -0.14 -8.36 6.46
C LEU A 96 0.84 -7.23 6.14
N ALA A 97 1.23 -6.43 7.14
CA ALA A 97 2.14 -5.31 6.95
C ALA A 97 3.49 -5.77 6.38
N LEU A 98 4.03 -6.88 6.88
CA LEU A 98 5.29 -7.45 6.40
C LEU A 98 5.16 -8.01 4.99
N SER A 99 4.15 -8.84 4.71
CA SER A 99 3.95 -9.45 3.39
C SER A 99 3.69 -8.41 2.30
N TYR A 100 2.80 -7.44 2.56
CA TYR A 100 2.54 -6.36 1.62
C TYR A 100 3.78 -5.50 1.36
N THR A 101 4.46 -5.07 2.43
CA THR A 101 5.66 -4.20 2.30
C THR A 101 6.78 -4.91 1.57
N TYR A 102 7.04 -6.18 1.91
CA TYR A 102 8.06 -6.96 1.24
C TYR A 102 7.75 -7.17 -0.24
N GLY A 103 6.48 -7.42 -0.59
CA GLY A 103 6.05 -7.63 -1.97
C GLY A 103 6.47 -6.49 -2.90
N TRP A 104 6.04 -5.26 -2.62
CA TRP A 104 6.37 -4.11 -3.47
C TRP A 104 7.83 -3.65 -3.29
N ALA A 105 8.42 -3.77 -2.09
CA ALA A 105 9.77 -3.25 -1.84
C ALA A 105 10.86 -4.02 -2.59
N MET A 106 10.58 -5.23 -3.10
CA MET A 106 11.53 -6.02 -3.90
C MET A 106 11.45 -5.76 -5.41
N SER A 107 10.65 -4.77 -5.85
CA SER A 107 10.44 -4.47 -7.27
C SER A 107 10.29 -2.98 -7.55
N LEU A 108 11.22 -2.39 -8.31
CA LEU A 108 11.12 -1.01 -8.78
C LEU A 108 9.97 -0.80 -9.78
N LEU A 109 9.37 -1.86 -10.32
CA LEU A 109 8.14 -1.77 -11.11
C LEU A 109 6.98 -1.20 -10.27
N ASP A 110 7.03 -1.44 -8.95
CA ASP A 110 6.03 -1.02 -7.99
C ASP A 110 6.45 0.25 -7.24
N ALA A 111 7.21 1.15 -7.90
CA ALA A 111 7.70 2.38 -7.31
C ALA A 111 6.67 3.52 -7.18
N TYR A 112 5.46 3.17 -6.77
CA TYR A 112 4.40 4.15 -6.56
C TYR A 112 4.35 4.64 -5.10
N GLN A 113 4.17 5.96 -4.96
CA GLN A 113 4.12 6.63 -3.65
C GLN A 113 3.03 6.09 -2.72
N HIS A 114 1.94 5.54 -3.27
CA HIS A 114 0.85 4.98 -2.48
C HIS A 114 1.21 3.66 -1.80
N HIS A 115 2.16 2.87 -2.31
CA HIS A 115 2.61 1.64 -1.64
C HIS A 115 3.37 1.95 -0.35
N TYR A 116 4.25 2.97 -0.38
CA TYR A 116 4.90 3.50 0.82
C TYR A 116 3.90 3.98 1.86
N LEU A 117 2.91 4.78 1.43
CA LEU A 117 1.84 5.24 2.32
C LEU A 117 1.07 4.05 2.93
N LEU A 118 0.67 3.08 2.11
CA LEU A 118 -0.10 1.93 2.57
C LEU A 118 0.70 1.09 3.57
N SER A 119 1.99 0.90 3.37
CA SER A 119 2.88 0.27 4.36
C SER A 119 2.89 1.02 5.70
N TRP A 120 2.93 2.36 5.68
CA TRP A 120 2.81 3.15 6.91
C TRP A 120 1.43 3.02 7.57
N VAL A 121 0.35 3.03 6.78
CA VAL A 121 -1.02 2.83 7.29
C VAL A 121 -1.18 1.46 7.93
N LEU A 122 -0.66 0.40 7.31
CA LEU A 122 -0.68 -0.95 7.87
C LEU A 122 0.13 -1.03 9.16
N LEU A 123 1.28 -0.37 9.22
CA LEU A 123 2.07 -0.27 10.45
C LEU A 123 1.30 0.46 11.56
N LEU A 124 0.58 1.53 11.23
CA LEU A 124 -0.31 2.21 12.18
C LEU A 124 -1.41 1.27 12.68
N PHE A 125 -2.00 0.44 11.82
CA PHE A 125 -3.01 -0.55 12.22
C PHE A 125 -2.44 -1.65 13.15
N VAL A 126 -1.16 -2.00 13.02
CA VAL A 126 -0.48 -2.90 13.97
C VAL A 126 -0.39 -2.28 15.37
N PHE A 127 0.00 -1.02 15.45
CA PHE A 127 0.33 -0.37 16.73
C PHE A 127 -0.84 0.34 17.40
N TYR A 128 -1.85 0.78 16.65
CA TYR A 128 -2.89 1.67 17.17
C TYR A 128 -4.32 1.22 16.83
N PRO A 129 -5.02 0.56 17.77
CA PRO A 129 -6.48 0.43 17.71
C PRO A 129 -7.23 1.73 18.09
N ALA A 130 -6.51 2.81 18.42
CA ALA A 130 -7.08 4.07 18.92
C ALA A 130 -7.83 4.85 17.82
N ALA A 131 -8.87 5.59 18.21
CA ALA A 131 -9.70 6.36 17.27
C ALA A 131 -8.88 7.40 16.48
N TRP A 132 -7.97 8.14 17.14
CA TRP A 132 -7.21 9.23 16.50
C TRP A 132 -6.25 8.74 15.41
N ALA A 133 -5.59 7.60 15.60
CA ALA A 133 -4.67 7.04 14.61
C ALA A 133 -5.41 6.66 13.33
N ARG A 134 -6.64 6.14 13.45
CA ARG A 134 -7.51 5.84 12.31
C ARG A 134 -7.94 7.11 11.56
N HIS A 135 -8.16 8.23 12.27
CA HIS A 135 -8.44 9.52 11.64
C HIS A 135 -7.21 10.08 10.91
N LEU A 136 -6.03 9.99 11.51
CA LEU A 136 -4.78 10.38 10.86
C LEU A 136 -4.52 9.56 9.60
N SER A 137 -4.73 8.24 9.66
CA SER A 137 -4.65 7.37 8.48
C SER A 137 -5.65 7.81 7.40
N ALA A 138 -6.89 8.16 7.77
CA ALA A 138 -7.89 8.68 6.83
C ALA A 138 -7.40 9.92 6.09
N VAL A 139 -6.84 10.87 6.83
CA VAL A 139 -6.33 12.14 6.30
C VAL A 139 -5.14 11.87 5.39
N CYS A 140 -4.18 11.05 5.82
CA CYS A 140 -3.02 10.72 5.00
C CYS A 140 -3.42 10.01 3.70
N ILE A 141 -4.34 9.04 3.76
CA ILE A 141 -4.88 8.35 2.59
C ILE A 141 -5.57 9.36 1.66
N ALA A 142 -6.46 10.20 2.19
CA ALA A 142 -7.17 11.20 1.40
C ALA A 142 -6.20 12.17 0.70
N CYS A 143 -5.20 12.69 1.41
CA CYS A 143 -4.19 13.58 0.84
C CYS A 143 -3.38 12.92 -0.28
N VAL A 144 -2.89 11.70 -0.07
CA VAL A 144 -2.06 11.01 -1.08
C VAL A 144 -2.88 10.56 -2.27
N TYR A 145 -4.10 10.04 -2.09
CA TYR A 145 -4.94 9.63 -3.22
C TYR A 145 -5.45 10.83 -4.01
N PHE A 146 -5.77 11.95 -3.35
CA PHE A 146 -6.06 13.20 -4.04
C PHE A 146 -4.89 13.66 -4.90
N PHE A 147 -3.67 13.67 -4.32
CA PHE A 147 -2.47 14.04 -5.06
C PHE A 147 -2.14 13.06 -6.19
N THR A 148 -2.29 11.75 -5.97
CA THR A 148 -2.08 10.70 -6.99
C THR A 148 -3.07 10.84 -8.13
N GLY A 149 -4.34 11.12 -7.83
CA GLY A 149 -5.35 11.42 -8.84
C GLY A 149 -4.95 12.62 -9.70
N ILE A 150 -4.48 13.70 -9.08
CA ILE A 150 -3.99 14.88 -9.79
C ILE A 150 -2.77 14.55 -10.66
N THR A 151 -1.76 13.87 -10.14
CA THR A 151 -0.53 13.59 -10.91
C THR A 151 -0.79 12.67 -12.09
N LYS A 152 -1.76 11.76 -12.02
CA LYS A 152 -2.18 10.91 -13.15
C LYS A 152 -2.94 11.67 -14.25
N THR A 153 -3.37 12.92 -14.00
CA THR A 153 -3.90 13.79 -15.06
C THR A 153 -2.81 14.46 -15.90
N ASP A 154 -1.54 14.41 -15.47
CA ASP A 154 -0.42 15.02 -16.15
C ASP A 154 -0.21 14.40 -17.55
N PRO A 155 -0.16 15.21 -18.63
CA PRO A 155 0.04 14.73 -19.99
C PRO A 155 1.26 13.82 -20.19
N ALA A 156 2.37 14.08 -19.50
CA ALA A 156 3.61 13.31 -19.64
C ALA A 156 3.51 11.90 -19.03
N TRP A 157 2.71 11.75 -17.97
CA TRP A 157 2.39 10.43 -17.40
C TRP A 157 1.39 9.67 -18.27
N ARG A 158 0.42 10.36 -18.88
CA ARG A 158 -0.55 9.75 -19.80
C ARG A 158 0.09 9.29 -21.12
N SER A 159 1.11 10.00 -21.59
CA SER A 159 1.80 9.67 -22.85
C SER A 159 2.92 8.63 -22.68
N GLY A 160 3.27 8.25 -21.46
CA GLY A 160 4.39 7.34 -21.17
C GLY A 160 5.78 8.00 -21.22
N ALA A 161 5.87 9.28 -21.59
CA ALA A 161 7.14 10.00 -21.73
C ALA A 161 7.93 10.08 -20.41
N ALA A 162 7.23 10.14 -19.27
CA ALA A 162 7.85 10.11 -17.95
C ALA A 162 8.62 8.79 -17.69
N LEU A 163 8.07 7.65 -18.15
CA LEU A 163 8.70 6.34 -17.98
C LEU A 163 9.92 6.17 -18.88
N GLU A 164 9.86 6.66 -20.13
CA GLU A 164 10.99 6.65 -21.06
C GLU A 164 12.18 7.45 -20.51
N HIS A 165 11.92 8.61 -19.91
CA HIS A 165 12.96 9.44 -19.30
C HIS A 165 13.65 8.73 -18.12
N ILE A 166 12.87 8.13 -17.21
CA ILE A 166 13.38 7.40 -16.05
C ILE A 166 14.17 6.15 -16.46
N ALA A 167 13.70 5.42 -17.48
CA ALA A 167 14.39 4.25 -18.01
C ALA A 167 15.77 4.60 -18.58
N HIS A 168 15.91 5.80 -19.16
CA HIS A 168 17.17 6.25 -19.76
C HIS A 168 18.25 6.62 -18.75
N ASP A 169 17.86 7.07 -17.55
CA ASP A 169 18.78 7.60 -16.52
C ASP A 169 19.39 6.53 -15.58
N ARG A 170 19.17 5.24 -15.86
CA ARG A 170 19.55 4.08 -15.02
C ARG A 170 18.99 4.20 -13.61
N MET A 171 17.89 3.50 -13.33
CA MET A 171 17.29 3.44 -11.99
C MET A 171 18.32 2.98 -10.94
N ARG A 172 18.70 3.89 -10.04
CA ARG A 172 19.54 3.58 -8.88
C ARG A 172 18.63 3.36 -7.66
N PRO A 173 18.92 2.37 -6.79
CA PRO A 173 18.20 2.20 -5.53
C PRO A 173 18.25 3.46 -4.66
N PHE A 174 17.25 3.63 -3.80
CA PHE A 174 17.32 4.63 -2.74
C PHE A 174 18.29 4.14 -1.65
N LEU A 175 19.07 5.09 -1.11
CA LEU A 175 20.22 4.94 -0.19
C LEU A 175 20.15 3.74 0.76
#